data_AF-A0A7H9SI68-F1
#
_entry.id   AF-A0A7H9SI68-F1
#
_cell.length_a   1.000
_cell.length_b   1.000
_cell.length_c   1.000
_cell.angle_alpha   90.00
_cell.angle_beta   90.00
_cell.angle_gamma   90.00
#
_symmetry.space_group_name_H-M   'P 1'
#
loop_
_entity.id
_entity.type
_entity.pdbx_description
1 polymer ?
#
loop_
_entity_poly.entity_id
_entity_poly.type
_entity_poly.pdbx_seq_one_letter_code
_entity_poly.pdbx_strand_id
1 'polypeptide(L)' 'MLVRSGAIDLIVVDSVAALTPKAEIEGEMGDSHMGLQARLMSQALRKITGNAKRSNCMVIFINQIRMKIGVMF' A
#
# COMPACT_ATOMS: atom_id res chain seq x y z
N MET A 1 0.33 -2.68 15.47
CA MET A 1 -0.11 -1.89 14.30
C MET A 1 -0.29 -0.46 14.80
N LEU A 2 0.47 0.51 14.30
CA LEU A 2 0.48 1.90 14.81
C LEU A 2 -0.92 2.51 14.90
N VAL A 3 -1.76 2.25 13.89
CA VAL A 3 -3.18 2.63 13.80
C VAL A 3 -4.05 2.05 14.94
N ARG A 4 -3.62 1.00 15.66
CA ARG A 4 -4.39 0.43 16.79
C ARG A 4 -4.03 1.04 18.14
N SER A 5 -2.95 1.81 18.22
CA SER A 5 -2.45 2.32 19.50
C SER A 5 -3.38 3.38 20.13
N GLY A 6 -4.15 4.11 19.31
CA GLY A 6 -4.91 5.28 19.77
C GLY A 6 -4.04 6.48 20.15
N ALA A 7 -2.72 6.38 20.03
CA ALA A 7 -1.75 7.40 20.42
C ALA A 7 -1.25 8.24 19.22
N ILE A 8 -1.74 7.95 18.02
CA ILE A 8 -1.27 8.57 16.77
C ILE A 8 -2.49 9.05 15.98
N ASP A 9 -2.53 10.35 15.68
CA ASP A 9 -3.61 10.98 14.92
C ASP A 9 -3.38 10.94 13.40
N LEU A 10 -2.12 10.92 12.95
CA LEU A 10 -1.76 10.96 11.52
C LEU A 10 -0.62 9.99 11.19
N ILE A 11 -0.78 9.24 10.11
CA ILE A 11 0.25 8.41 9.50
C ILE A 11 0.34 8.74 8.01
N VAL A 12 1.57 9.00 7.53
CA VAL A 12 1.85 9.19 6.10
C VAL A 12 2.76 8.06 5.63
N VAL A 13 2.38 7.43 4.51
CA VAL A 13 3.15 6.39 3.84
C VAL A 13 3.69 6.95 2.52
N ASP A 14 5.00 7.20 2.49
CA ASP A 14 5.72 7.71 1.32
C ASP A 14 6.74 6.66 0.81
N SER A 15 6.53 5.98 -0.31
CA SER A 15 5.34 5.96 -1.19
C SER A 15 4.83 4.54 -1.40
N VAL A 16 3.60 4.40 -1.90
CA VAL A 16 2.98 3.11 -2.25
C VAL A 16 3.84 2.32 -3.25
N ALA A 17 4.49 3.02 -4.18
CA ALA A 17 5.38 2.39 -5.16
C ALA A 17 6.56 1.65 -4.51
N ALA A 18 6.99 2.06 -3.32
CA ALA A 18 8.06 1.42 -2.55
C ALA A 18 7.58 0.26 -1.66
N LEU A 19 6.27 -0.02 -1.62
CA LEU A 19 5.73 -1.18 -0.91
C LEU A 19 5.93 -2.44 -1.76
N THR A 20 7.16 -2.94 -1.76
CA THR A 20 7.56 -4.15 -2.49
C THR A 20 7.13 -5.40 -1.69
N PRO A 21 6.31 -6.28 -2.27
CA PRO A 21 5.94 -7.53 -1.63
C PRO A 21 7.16 -8.41 -1.32
N LYS A 22 7.12 -9.15 -0.21
CA LYS A 22 8.20 -10.04 0.20
C LYS A 22 8.69 -10.98 -0.91
N ALA A 23 7.78 -11.59 -1.66
CA ALA A 23 8.14 -12.50 -2.76
C ALA A 23 8.87 -11.79 -3.92
N GLU A 24 8.64 -10.49 -4.13
CA GLU A 24 9.38 -9.71 -5.13
C GLU A 24 10.76 -9.30 -4.61
N ILE A 25 10.94 -9.12 -3.29
CA ILE A 25 12.24 -8.88 -2.67
C ILE A 25 13.12 -10.14 -2.68
N GLU A 26 12.50 -11.30 -2.46
CA GLU A 26 13.19 -12.60 -2.41
C GLU A 26 13.40 -13.24 -3.79
N GLY A 27 12.67 -12.79 -4.81
CA GLY A 27 12.79 -13.27 -6.19
C GLY A 27 13.94 -12.62 -6.97
N GLU A 28 14.11 -13.05 -8.21
CA GLU A 28 15.11 -12.46 -9.10
C GLU A 28 14.54 -11.30 -9.93
N MET A 29 15.42 -10.40 -10.36
CA MET A 29 15.05 -9.34 -11.28
C MET A 29 14.58 -9.94 -12.62
N GLY A 30 13.32 -9.71 -12.97
CA GLY A 30 12.71 -10.27 -14.18
C GLY A 30 11.64 -11.32 -13.89
N ASP A 31 11.52 -11.78 -12.65
CA ASP A 31 10.46 -12.72 -12.25
C ASP A 31 9.08 -12.06 -12.36
N SER A 32 8.14 -12.81 -12.94
CA SER A 32 6.78 -12.33 -13.18
C SER A 32 5.93 -12.38 -11.91
N HIS A 33 5.83 -11.24 -11.23
CA HIS A 33 4.99 -11.05 -10.03
C HIS A 33 3.72 -10.24 -10.30
N MET A 34 2.94 -10.63 -11.32
CA MET A 34 1.76 -9.88 -11.75
C MET A 34 0.74 -9.67 -10.62
N GLY A 35 0.40 -8.40 -10.35
CA GLY A 35 -0.68 -8.02 -9.44
C GLY A 35 -0.42 -8.27 -7.95
N LEU A 36 0.81 -8.67 -7.56
CA LEU A 36 1.12 -9.00 -6.17
C LEU A 36 0.97 -7.79 -5.24
N GLN A 37 1.49 -6.63 -5.65
CA GLN A 37 1.34 -5.37 -4.91
C GLN A 37 -0.14 -4.95 -4.74
N ALA A 38 -0.96 -5.11 -5.79
CA ALA A 38 -2.39 -4.78 -5.73
C ALA A 38 -3.16 -5.66 -4.73
N ARG A 39 -2.83 -6.97 -4.67
CA ARG A 39 -3.40 -7.89 -3.67
C ARG A 39 -2.96 -7.53 -2.25
N LEU A 40 -1.67 -7.24 -2.06
CA LEU A 40 -1.12 -6.81 -0.77
C LEU A 40 -1.84 -5.55 -0.26
N MET A 41 -1.97 -4.53 -1.11
CA MET A 41 -2.68 -3.29 -0.77
C MET A 41 -4.15 -3.53 -0.42
N SER A 42 -4.85 -4.35 -1.20
CA SER A 42 -6.25 -4.69 -0.94
C SER A 42 -6.44 -5.35 0.43
N GLN A 43 -5.52 -6.25 0.81
CA GLN A 43 -5.53 -6.90 2.13
C GLN A 43 -5.14 -5.92 3.25
N ALA A 44 -4.14 -5.08 3.03
CA ALA A 44 -3.66 -4.10 4.00
C ALA A 44 -4.75 -3.06 4.31
N LEU A 45 -5.35 -2.45 3.28
CA LEU A 45 -6.41 -1.46 3.43
C LEU A 45 -7.62 -2.03 4.18
N ARG A 46 -8.04 -3.26 3.87
CA ARG A 46 -9.13 -3.93 4.60
C ARG A 46 -8.87 -4.00 6.11
N LYS A 47 -7.61 -4.21 6.53
CA LYS A 47 -7.22 -4.24 7.94
C LYS A 47 -7.03 -2.84 8.53
N ILE A 48 -6.53 -1.88 7.75
CA ILE A 48 -6.23 -0.51 8.19
C ILE A 48 -7.52 0.28 8.41
N THR A 49 -8.46 0.27 7.46
CA THR A 49 -9.66 1.13 7.50
C THR A 49 -10.46 0.98 8.78
N GLY A 50 -10.72 -0.26 9.22
CA GLY A 50 -11.46 -0.50 10.47
C GLY A 50 -10.69 -0.07 11.72
N ASN A 51 -9.35 -0.14 11.72
CA ASN A 51 -8.56 0.33 12.86
C ASN A 51 -8.48 1.86 12.86
N ALA A 52 -8.27 2.48 11.70
CA ALA A 52 -8.15 3.92 11.53
C ALA A 52 -9.40 4.65 12.02
N LYS A 53 -10.58 4.10 11.70
CA LYS A 53 -11.85 4.65 12.19
C LYS A 53 -11.98 4.54 13.71
N ARG A 54 -11.59 3.41 14.30
CA ARG A 54 -11.69 3.18 15.76
C ARG A 54 -10.73 4.05 16.56
N SER A 55 -9.54 4.31 16.02
CA SER A 55 -8.52 5.14 16.67
C SER A 55 -8.59 6.62 16.28
N ASN A 56 -9.58 7.01 15.47
CA ASN A 56 -9.67 8.34 14.85
C ASN A 56 -8.35 8.81 14.18
N CYS A 57 -7.62 7.88 13.56
CA CYS A 57 -6.34 8.16 12.92
C CYS A 57 -6.51 8.36 11.40
N MET A 58 -5.98 9.47 10.88
CA MET A 58 -5.86 9.71 9.45
C MET A 58 -4.66 8.97 8.87
N VAL A 59 -4.87 8.28 7.73
CA VAL A 59 -3.80 7.57 7.02
C VAL A 59 -3.72 8.09 5.59
N ILE A 60 -2.59 8.66 5.21
CA ILE A 60 -2.32 9.22 3.89
C ILE A 60 -1.31 8.34 3.16
N PHE A 61 -1.61 8.01 1.90
CA PHE A 61 -0.71 7.27 1.02
C PHE A 61 -0.26 8.18 -0.12
N ILE A 62 1.05 8.33 -0.29
CA ILE A 62 1.65 8.99 -1.45
C ILE A 62 1.85 7.94 -2.52
N ASN A 63 1.37 8.18 -3.74
CA ASN A 63 1.53 7.26 -4.86
C ASN A 63 2.00 8.00 -6.11
N GLN A 64 2.70 7.27 -6.97
CA GLN A 64 3.22 7.77 -8.23
C GLN A 64 2.19 7.56 -9.34
N ILE A 65 2.13 8.50 -10.28
CA ILE A 65 1.38 8.30 -11.54
C ILE A 65 2.25 7.45 -12.48
N ARG A 66 1.65 6.43 -13.08
CA ARG A 66 2.27 5.64 -14.16
C ARG A 66 1.41 5.73 -15.41
N MET A 67 2.06 5.97 -16.55
CA MET A 67 1.39 5.96 -17.85
C MET A 67 1.00 4.53 -18.24
N LYS A 68 -0.23 4.33 -18.74
CA LYS A 68 -0.64 3.06 -19.34
C LYS A 68 -0.28 3.08 -20.82
N ILE A 69 0.68 2.25 -21.23
CA ILE A 69 1.01 2.06 -22.64
C ILE A 69 -0.17 1.36 -23.32
N GLY A 70 -0.65 1.90 -24.44
CA GLY A 70 -1.69 1.26 -25.26
C GLY A 70 -3.15 1.63 -24.93
N VAL A 71 -3.39 2.58 -24.02
CA VAL A 71 -4.73 3.15 -23.81
C VAL A 71 -4.74 4.56 -24.40
N MET A 72 -5.33 4.72 -25.58
CA MET A 72 -5.64 6.03 -26.17
C MET A 72 -7.11 6.34 -25.89
N PHE A 73 -7.38 7.50 -25.29
CA PHE A 73 -8.73 8.06 -25.15
C PHE A 73 -8.93 9.09 -26.25
#